data_AF-A0A2E8LAA7-F1
#
_entry.id   AF-A0A2E8LAA7-F1
#
_cell.length_a   1.000
_cell.length_b   1.000
_cell.length_c   1.000
_cell.angle_alpha   90.00
_cell.angle_beta   90.00
_cell.angle_gamma   90.00
#
_symmetry.space_group_name_H-M   'P 1'
#
loop_
_entity.id
_entity.type
_entity.pdbx_description
1 polymer ?
#
loop_
_entity_poly.entity_id
_entity_poly.type
_entity_poly.pdbx_seq_one_letter_code
_entity_poly.pdbx_strand_id
1 'polypeptide(L)'
;MSVWWHPEGVIRSEPGERPGLTECKTSTIQVVSEVELLILLLVAVVTSAITAAVGAGGGMILLIIILQFVDPLVAVPVPAVIQLFANSTRAVTLRSEANWEVLRPYLAPVLPVTVVGYLLAEGIPEDGSRAMIGVFTLVAVWWPAATSWLARAPGRGNRFALVGALDGLLQPAIGATGPLMSPAFKAATRDHPAFVATFASPRCSTIWRRSSSLALPVSPGQSTPE
;
A
#
# COMPACT_ATOMS: atom_id res chain seq x y z
N MET A 1 0.38 37.25 67.66
CA MET A 1 1.45 36.52 68.36
C MET A 1 2.47 36.06 67.34
N SER A 2 3.74 36.36 67.61
CA SER A 2 4.99 35.98 66.93
C SER A 2 5.12 36.16 65.41
N VAL A 3 5.81 37.26 65.08
CA VAL A 3 6.69 37.42 63.92
C VAL A 3 7.67 36.25 63.83
N TRP A 4 7.88 35.72 62.62
CA TRP A 4 9.13 35.07 62.24
C TRP A 4 9.63 35.67 60.93
N TRP A 5 10.90 36.05 60.96
CA TRP A 5 11.66 36.77 59.94
C TRP A 5 12.46 35.74 59.12
N HIS A 6 12.50 35.88 57.79
CA HIS A 6 13.46 35.16 56.93
C HIS A 6 14.18 36.20 56.05
N PRO A 7 15.54 36.25 56.04
CA PRO A 7 16.31 37.13 55.17
C PRO A 7 16.60 36.46 53.82
N GLU A 8 16.83 37.31 52.81
CA GLU A 8 17.37 37.00 51.47
C GLU A 8 16.43 36.28 50.48
N GLY A 9 16.03 36.99 49.42
CA GLY A 9 15.50 36.38 48.19
C GLY A 9 14.32 37.11 47.58
N VAL A 10 14.56 38.25 46.95
CA VAL A 10 13.60 38.89 46.03
C VAL A 10 13.40 37.98 44.82
N ILE A 11 12.28 37.27 44.75
CA ILE A 11 11.76 36.74 43.47
C ILE A 11 10.49 37.52 43.13
N ARG A 12 10.64 38.39 42.14
CA ARG A 12 9.58 39.19 41.53
C ARG A 12 8.58 38.22 40.86
N SER A 13 7.35 38.20 41.33
CA SER A 13 6.24 37.51 40.68
C SER A 13 5.81 38.31 39.44
N GLU A 14 6.21 37.86 38.25
CA GLU A 14 5.61 38.32 36.99
C GLU A 14 4.19 37.70 36.87
N PRO A 15 3.13 38.49 36.65
CA PRO A 15 1.77 37.98 36.50
C PRO A 15 1.50 37.66 35.02
N GLY A 16 1.47 36.37 34.64
CA GLY A 16 1.07 36.03 33.28
C GLY A 16 1.17 34.60 32.77
N GLU A 17 1.31 33.56 33.61
CA GLU A 17 1.27 32.18 33.11
C GLU A 17 -0.17 31.69 32.92
N ARG A 18 -0.58 31.58 31.65
CA ARG A 18 -1.80 30.88 31.24
C ARG A 18 -1.51 29.37 31.28
N PRO A 19 -2.31 28.55 32.00
CA PRO A 19 -2.12 27.10 32.00
C PRO A 19 -2.65 26.52 30.69
N GLY A 20 -1.82 25.69 30.04
CA GLY A 20 -2.27 24.71 29.07
C GLY A 20 -2.57 25.22 27.66
N LEU A 21 -1.54 25.65 26.93
CA LEU A 21 -1.50 25.29 25.51
C LEU A 21 -0.82 23.92 25.45
N THR A 22 -1.65 22.89 25.23
CA THR A 22 -1.33 21.67 24.52
C THR A 22 0.05 21.73 23.85
N GLU A 23 0.98 20.90 24.33
CA GLU A 23 2.10 20.43 23.52
C GLU A 23 1.53 20.02 22.17
N CYS A 24 1.63 20.90 21.18
CA CYS A 24 1.55 20.48 19.80
C CYS A 24 2.78 19.60 19.65
N LYS A 25 2.59 18.28 19.78
CA LYS A 25 3.55 17.29 19.30
C LYS A 25 3.62 17.53 17.80
N THR A 26 4.44 18.51 17.43
CA THR A 26 4.87 18.77 16.07
C THR A 26 5.61 17.51 15.71
N SER A 27 4.87 16.55 15.16
CA SER A 27 5.41 15.40 14.48
C SER A 27 6.21 15.98 13.32
N THR A 28 7.47 16.30 13.61
CA THR A 28 8.46 16.69 12.63
C THR A 28 8.46 15.59 11.60
N ILE A 29 7.89 15.85 10.43
CA ILE A 29 8.12 15.05 9.23
C ILE A 29 9.64 14.97 9.13
N GLN A 30 10.19 13.81 9.47
CA GLN A 30 11.63 13.58 9.46
C GLN A 30 12.08 13.84 8.02
N VAL A 31 12.85 14.90 7.81
CA VAL A 31 13.40 15.19 6.48
C VAL A 31 14.43 14.10 6.22
N VAL A 32 14.07 13.17 5.35
CA VAL A 32 14.89 12.02 4.95
C VAL A 32 16.20 12.55 4.37
N SER A 33 17.34 12.06 4.87
CA SER A 33 18.66 12.46 4.39
C SER A 33 18.87 12.05 2.92
N GLU A 34 19.77 12.75 2.22
CA GLU A 34 20.07 12.43 0.81
C GLU A 34 20.55 10.98 0.63
N VAL A 35 21.29 10.45 1.62
CA VAL A 35 21.80 9.07 1.63
C VAL A 35 20.66 8.07 1.76
N GLU A 36 19.70 8.31 2.66
CA GLU A 36 18.51 7.46 2.80
C GLU A 36 17.68 7.47 1.52
N LEU A 37 17.57 8.62 0.84
CA LEU A 37 16.82 8.73 -0.41
C LEU A 37 17.47 7.92 -1.54
N LEU A 38 18.81 7.90 -1.62
CA LEU A 38 19.56 7.03 -2.53
C LEU A 38 19.40 5.54 -2.22
N ILE A 39 19.44 5.18 -0.92
CA ILE A 39 19.20 3.79 -0.49
C ILE A 39 17.78 3.36 -0.83
N LEU A 40 16.78 4.19 -0.54
CA LEU A 40 15.38 3.93 -0.87
C LEU A 40 15.18 3.81 -2.39
N LEU A 41 15.85 4.63 -3.19
CA LEU A 41 15.82 4.51 -4.65
C LEU A 41 16.42 3.19 -5.12
N LEU A 42 17.59 2.80 -4.62
CA LEU A 42 18.24 1.54 -4.98
C LEU A 42 17.34 0.36 -4.60
N VAL A 43 16.84 0.34 -3.36
CA VAL A 43 15.96 -0.71 -2.85
C VAL A 43 14.63 -0.72 -3.61
N ALA A 44 14.07 0.44 -3.95
CA ALA A 44 12.90 0.54 -4.82
C ALA A 44 13.14 -0.11 -6.17
N VAL A 45 14.32 0.11 -6.78
CA VAL A 45 14.69 -0.50 -8.05
C VAL A 45 14.83 -2.02 -7.92
N VAL A 46 15.56 -2.54 -6.92
CA VAL A 46 15.71 -4.00 -6.81
C VAL A 46 14.42 -4.69 -6.38
N THR A 47 13.63 -4.09 -5.47
CA THR A 47 12.31 -4.63 -5.10
C THR A 47 11.32 -4.55 -6.25
N SER A 48 11.40 -3.53 -7.10
CA SER A 48 10.68 -3.45 -8.38
C SER A 48 11.11 -4.58 -9.32
N ALA A 49 12.41 -4.83 -9.47
CA ALA A 49 12.92 -5.92 -10.29
C ALA A 49 12.47 -7.30 -9.77
N ILE A 50 12.52 -7.52 -8.46
CA ILE A 50 11.98 -8.74 -7.81
C ILE A 50 10.48 -8.85 -8.09
N THR A 51 9.73 -7.76 -7.93
CA THR A 51 8.29 -7.77 -8.21
C THR A 51 8.00 -7.92 -9.71
N ALA A 52 8.91 -7.55 -10.61
CA ALA A 52 8.75 -7.76 -12.05
C ALA A 52 9.03 -9.22 -12.43
N ALA A 53 10.01 -9.86 -11.77
CA ALA A 53 10.36 -11.25 -11.99
C ALA A 53 9.36 -12.24 -11.35
N VAL A 54 8.92 -11.95 -10.12
CA VAL A 54 8.05 -12.84 -9.31
C VAL A 54 6.56 -12.43 -9.39
N GLY A 55 6.29 -11.16 -9.74
CA GLY A 55 4.96 -10.58 -9.87
C GLY A 55 4.34 -10.04 -8.57
N ALA A 56 4.77 -10.51 -7.40
CA ALA A 56 4.33 -10.00 -6.09
C ALA A 56 5.43 -10.17 -5.01
N GLY A 57 5.35 -9.38 -3.93
CA GLY A 57 6.15 -9.56 -2.71
C GLY A 57 7.32 -8.62 -2.46
N GLY A 58 7.81 -7.87 -3.46
CA GLY A 58 8.90 -6.91 -3.24
C GLY A 58 8.58 -5.85 -2.18
N GLY A 59 7.35 -5.32 -2.15
CA GLY A 59 6.93 -4.37 -1.12
C GLY A 59 6.76 -4.98 0.27
N MET A 60 6.49 -6.29 0.38
CA MET A 60 6.47 -6.98 1.66
C MET A 60 7.88 -7.10 2.25
N ILE A 61 8.85 -7.48 1.41
CA ILE A 61 10.27 -7.52 1.80
C ILE A 61 10.72 -6.14 2.28
N LEU A 62 10.40 -5.10 1.50
CA LEU A 62 10.71 -3.71 1.87
C LEU A 62 10.07 -3.31 3.20
N LEU A 63 8.79 -3.62 3.40
CA LEU A 63 8.08 -3.34 4.64
C LEU A 63 8.78 -3.99 5.85
N ILE A 64 9.12 -5.28 5.76
CA ILE A 64 9.73 -6.01 6.87
C ILE A 64 11.08 -5.41 7.25
N ILE A 65 11.89 -5.02 6.26
CA ILE A 65 13.19 -4.38 6.47
C ILE A 65 13.00 -3.04 7.19
N ILE A 66 12.09 -2.19 6.72
CA ILE A 66 11.84 -0.87 7.32
C ILE A 66 11.30 -1.03 8.75
N LEU A 67 10.42 -2.00 8.99
CA LEU A 67 9.83 -2.26 10.30
C LEU A 67 10.86 -2.65 11.39
N GLN A 68 12.08 -3.02 11.01
CA GLN A 68 13.17 -3.26 11.99
C GLN A 68 13.72 -1.96 12.61
N PHE A 69 13.49 -0.82 11.96
CA PHE A 69 14.11 0.47 12.33
C PHE A 69 13.09 1.51 12.78
N VAL A 70 11.84 1.41 12.33
CA VAL A 70 10.80 2.41 12.60
C VAL A 70 9.47 1.78 12.99
N ASP A 71 8.60 2.59 13.60
CA ASP A 71 7.28 2.16 14.02
C ASP A 71 6.36 1.85 12.83
N PRO A 72 5.35 0.95 12.99
CA PRO A 72 4.45 0.55 11.91
C PRO A 72 3.77 1.72 11.20
N LEU A 73 3.46 2.79 11.94
CA LEU A 73 2.81 4.00 11.42
C LEU A 73 3.63 4.68 10.32
N VAL A 74 4.97 4.63 10.43
CA VAL A 74 5.89 5.18 9.43
C VAL A 74 6.29 4.11 8.42
N ALA A 75 6.41 2.85 8.85
CA ALA A 75 6.85 1.75 8.00
C ALA A 75 5.84 1.38 6.91
N VAL A 76 4.54 1.41 7.20
CA VAL A 76 3.48 0.96 6.28
C VAL A 76 3.34 1.85 5.03
N PRO A 77 3.32 3.19 5.13
CA PRO A 77 3.14 4.06 3.96
C PRO A 77 4.33 4.08 2.99
N VAL A 78 5.56 3.92 3.49
CA VAL A 78 6.79 4.09 2.69
C VAL A 78 6.87 3.10 1.51
N PRO A 79 6.74 1.78 1.71
CA PRO A 79 6.67 0.82 0.61
C PRO A 79 5.51 1.06 -0.33
N ALA A 80 4.37 1.54 0.17
CA ALA A 80 3.17 1.78 -0.65
C ALA A 80 3.42 2.88 -1.69
N VAL A 81 4.05 3.99 -1.30
CA VAL A 81 4.42 5.08 -2.20
C VAL A 81 5.46 4.62 -3.22
N ILE A 82 6.52 3.96 -2.78
CA ILE A 82 7.57 3.42 -3.68
C ILE A 82 6.97 2.46 -4.72
N GLN A 83 6.11 1.55 -4.27
CA GLN A 83 5.45 0.58 -5.13
C GLN A 83 4.39 1.22 -6.03
N LEU A 84 3.78 2.33 -5.64
CA LEU A 84 2.86 3.06 -6.52
C LEU A 84 3.58 3.47 -7.80
N PHE A 85 4.76 4.10 -7.70
CA PHE A 85 5.55 4.50 -8.86
C PHE A 85 6.01 3.28 -9.69
N ALA A 86 6.58 2.26 -9.04
CA ALA A 86 7.08 1.08 -9.72
C ALA A 86 5.99 0.23 -10.41
N ASN A 87 4.80 0.13 -9.81
CA ASN A 87 3.66 -0.56 -10.40
C ASN A 87 2.96 0.29 -11.47
N SER A 88 3.01 1.62 -11.37
CA SER A 88 2.44 2.51 -12.38
C SER A 88 3.10 2.32 -13.74
N THR A 89 4.43 2.31 -13.79
CA THR A 89 5.17 2.08 -15.04
C THR A 89 4.77 0.75 -15.68
N ARG A 90 4.68 -0.33 -14.90
CA ARG A 90 4.27 -1.66 -15.39
C ARG A 90 2.82 -1.70 -15.86
N ALA A 91 1.91 -1.08 -15.11
CA ALA A 91 0.51 -0.98 -15.48
C ALA A 91 0.32 -0.22 -16.80
N VAL A 92 1.15 0.79 -17.07
CA VAL A 92 1.14 1.54 -18.34
C VAL A 92 1.73 0.71 -19.48
N THR A 93 2.88 0.07 -19.29
CA THR A 93 3.56 -0.70 -20.34
C THR A 93 2.79 -1.96 -20.73
N LEU A 94 2.21 -2.68 -19.77
CA LEU A 94 1.49 -3.95 -19.99
C LEU A 94 -0.03 -3.78 -20.05
N ARG A 95 -0.49 -2.56 -20.36
CA ARG A 95 -1.90 -2.20 -20.24
C ARG A 95 -2.85 -3.02 -21.12
N SER A 96 -2.36 -3.55 -22.26
CA SER A 96 -3.10 -4.44 -23.16
C SER A 96 -3.35 -5.82 -22.57
N GLU A 97 -2.49 -6.27 -21.66
CA GLU A 97 -2.53 -7.60 -21.05
C GLU A 97 -3.41 -7.65 -19.77
N ALA A 98 -3.89 -6.50 -19.30
CA ALA A 98 -4.67 -6.40 -18.08
C ALA A 98 -6.07 -7.03 -18.24
N ASN A 99 -6.42 -7.96 -17.36
CA ASN A 99 -7.70 -8.65 -17.37
C ASN A 99 -8.79 -7.82 -16.66
N TRP A 100 -9.62 -7.12 -17.45
CA TRP A 100 -10.70 -6.27 -16.94
C TRP A 100 -11.87 -7.01 -16.29
N GLU A 101 -12.05 -8.30 -16.60
CA GLU A 101 -13.08 -9.12 -15.95
C GLU A 101 -12.75 -9.37 -14.47
N VAL A 102 -11.46 -9.41 -14.14
CA VAL A 102 -10.94 -9.54 -12.79
C VAL A 102 -10.89 -8.18 -12.09
N LEU A 103 -10.42 -7.16 -12.79
CA LEU A 103 -10.14 -5.86 -12.21
C LEU A 103 -11.39 -5.07 -11.82
N ARG A 104 -12.45 -5.11 -12.63
CA ARG A 104 -13.71 -4.40 -12.35
C ARG A 104 -14.38 -4.82 -11.03
N PRO A 105 -14.65 -6.12 -10.79
CA PRO A 105 -15.25 -6.56 -9.54
C PRO A 105 -14.34 -6.36 -8.34
N TYR A 106 -13.00 -6.42 -8.51
CA TYR A 106 -12.05 -6.16 -7.44
C TYR A 106 -12.02 -4.68 -7.01
N LEU A 107 -12.05 -3.75 -7.96
CA LEU A 107 -11.97 -2.32 -7.66
C LEU A 107 -13.23 -1.76 -6.98
N ALA A 108 -14.41 -2.31 -7.30
CA ALA A 108 -15.68 -1.82 -6.78
C ALA A 108 -15.74 -1.80 -5.23
N PRO A 109 -15.36 -2.87 -4.50
CA PRO A 109 -15.31 -2.86 -3.05
C PRO A 109 -14.00 -2.34 -2.46
N VAL A 110 -12.86 -2.42 -3.17
CA VAL A 110 -11.57 -1.96 -2.63
C VAL A 110 -11.66 -0.53 -2.12
N LEU A 111 -12.18 0.40 -2.94
CA LEU A 111 -12.22 1.82 -2.60
C LEU A 111 -13.01 2.11 -1.31
N PRO A 112 -14.30 1.72 -1.19
CA PRO A 112 -15.05 1.98 0.05
C PRO A 112 -14.53 1.18 1.24
N VAL A 113 -14.09 -0.07 1.03
CA VAL A 113 -13.64 -0.93 2.14
C VAL A 113 -12.28 -0.49 2.68
N THR A 114 -11.42 0.13 1.86
CA THR A 114 -10.15 0.70 2.33
C THR A 114 -10.37 1.81 3.34
N VAL A 115 -11.40 2.64 3.15
CA VAL A 115 -11.77 3.68 4.12
C VAL A 115 -12.18 3.04 5.46
N VAL A 116 -12.99 1.97 5.41
CA VAL A 116 -13.37 1.22 6.61
C VAL A 116 -12.16 0.57 7.28
N GLY A 117 -11.27 -0.06 6.49
CA GLY A 117 -10.05 -0.68 6.98
C GLY A 117 -9.11 0.34 7.65
N TYR A 118 -9.02 1.54 7.11
CA TYR A 118 -8.26 2.63 7.71
C TYR A 118 -8.83 3.03 9.09
N LEU A 119 -10.14 3.24 9.19
CA LEU A 119 -10.79 3.57 10.47
C LEU A 119 -10.63 2.47 11.52
N LEU A 120 -10.63 1.20 11.10
CA LEU A 120 -10.37 0.08 11.99
C LEU A 120 -8.90 0.01 12.41
N ALA A 121 -7.97 0.35 11.51
CA ALA A 121 -6.54 0.34 11.77
C ALA A 121 -6.11 1.45 12.75
N GLU A 122 -6.78 2.61 12.77
CA GLU A 122 -6.51 3.70 13.72
C GLU A 122 -6.65 3.26 15.20
N GLY A 123 -7.47 2.25 15.48
CA GLY A 123 -7.69 1.75 16.83
C GLY A 123 -6.66 0.70 17.30
N ILE A 124 -5.72 0.29 16.46
CA ILE A 124 -4.79 -0.81 16.75
C ILE A 124 -3.52 -0.27 17.41
N PRO A 125 -3.15 -0.73 18.62
CA PRO A 125 -1.87 -0.36 19.24
C PRO A 125 -0.67 -0.77 18.38
N GLU A 126 0.46 -0.08 18.53
CA GLU A 126 1.67 -0.31 17.73
C GLU A 126 2.15 -1.77 17.79
N ASP A 127 2.17 -2.36 18.99
CA ASP A 127 2.55 -3.77 19.18
C ASP A 127 1.57 -4.74 18.50
N GLY A 128 0.27 -4.40 18.49
CA GLY A 128 -0.75 -5.15 17.77
C GLY A 128 -0.52 -5.13 16.26
N SER A 129 -0.15 -3.96 15.72
CA SER A 129 0.19 -3.79 14.30
C SER A 129 1.45 -4.58 13.93
N ARG A 130 2.51 -4.52 14.75
CA ARG A 130 3.73 -5.32 14.56
C ARG A 130 3.43 -6.83 14.53
N ALA A 131 2.66 -7.31 15.50
CA ALA A 131 2.25 -8.71 15.56
C ALA A 131 1.43 -9.13 14.34
N MET A 132 0.45 -8.30 13.92
CA MET A 132 -0.35 -8.55 12.72
C MET A 132 0.50 -8.65 11.46
N ILE A 133 1.41 -7.70 11.23
CA ILE A 133 2.31 -7.71 10.07
C ILE A 133 3.20 -8.97 10.08
N GLY A 134 3.74 -9.33 11.25
CA GLY A 134 4.56 -10.54 11.42
C GLY A 134 3.79 -11.83 11.12
N VAL A 135 2.62 -12.01 11.73
CA VAL A 135 1.75 -13.18 11.49
C VAL A 135 1.33 -13.25 10.02
N PHE A 136 0.91 -12.11 9.46
CA PHE A 136 0.54 -12.04 8.05
C PHE A 136 1.70 -12.46 7.14
N THR A 137 2.92 -11.98 7.44
CA THR A 137 4.13 -12.36 6.73
C THR A 137 4.39 -13.85 6.77
N LEU A 138 4.30 -14.46 7.96
CA LEU A 138 4.48 -15.90 8.12
C LEU A 138 3.47 -16.69 7.30
N VAL A 139 2.19 -16.31 7.37
CA VAL A 139 1.12 -16.95 6.58
C VAL A 139 1.38 -16.81 5.09
N ALA A 140 1.75 -15.61 4.62
CA ALA A 140 2.02 -15.37 3.21
C ALA A 140 3.21 -16.20 2.68
N VAL A 141 4.25 -16.40 3.49
CA VAL A 141 5.45 -17.17 3.13
C VAL A 141 5.21 -18.67 3.20
N TRP A 142 4.55 -19.15 4.26
CA TRP A 142 4.34 -20.59 4.49
C TRP A 142 3.12 -21.15 3.77
N TRP A 143 2.15 -20.30 3.45
CA TRP A 143 0.94 -20.69 2.72
C TRP A 143 0.75 -19.83 1.46
N PRO A 144 1.64 -19.95 0.46
CA PRO A 144 1.58 -19.18 -0.77
C PRO A 144 0.39 -19.55 -1.66
N ALA A 145 -0.41 -20.56 -1.32
CA ALA A 145 -1.62 -20.93 -2.06
C ALA A 145 -2.94 -20.50 -1.36
N ALA A 146 -2.85 -19.70 -0.29
CA ALA A 146 -3.95 -19.48 0.67
C ALA A 146 -5.22 -18.92 0.04
N THR A 147 -5.09 -18.13 -1.01
CA THR A 147 -6.23 -17.50 -1.71
C THR A 147 -6.52 -18.09 -3.08
N SER A 148 -5.76 -19.12 -3.51
CA SER A 148 -5.91 -19.72 -4.84
C SER A 148 -7.28 -20.38 -5.06
N TRP A 149 -8.01 -20.70 -4.00
CA TRP A 149 -9.37 -21.23 -4.04
C TRP A 149 -10.42 -20.16 -4.37
N LEU A 150 -10.17 -18.88 -4.06
CA LEU A 150 -11.10 -17.79 -4.38
C LEU A 150 -11.32 -17.67 -5.90
N ALA A 151 -10.28 -17.98 -6.68
CA ALA A 151 -10.32 -17.96 -8.14
C ALA A 151 -11.02 -19.17 -8.80
N ARG A 152 -11.15 -20.32 -8.11
CA ARG A 152 -11.47 -21.62 -8.74
C ARG A 152 -12.92 -22.08 -8.68
N ALA A 153 -13.78 -21.46 -7.89
CA ALA A 153 -15.17 -21.94 -7.75
C ALA A 153 -16.16 -21.13 -8.65
N PRO A 154 -17.44 -21.54 -8.79
CA PRO A 154 -18.39 -20.94 -9.73
C PRO A 154 -18.76 -19.48 -9.38
N GLY A 155 -18.90 -18.58 -10.37
CA GLY A 155 -19.36 -17.19 -10.19
C GLY A 155 -18.25 -16.13 -10.11
N ARG A 156 -17.55 -15.89 -11.23
CA ARG A 156 -16.29 -15.10 -11.37
C ARG A 156 -16.36 -13.65 -10.87
N GLY A 157 -17.51 -12.98 -10.96
CA GLY A 157 -17.69 -11.57 -10.54
C GLY A 157 -17.68 -11.35 -9.02
N ASN A 158 -18.48 -12.11 -8.26
CA ASN A 158 -18.63 -11.89 -6.81
C ASN A 158 -17.36 -12.22 -6.01
N ARG A 159 -16.46 -13.05 -6.56
CA ARG A 159 -15.25 -13.51 -5.88
C ARG A 159 -14.14 -12.49 -5.85
N PHE A 160 -13.90 -11.85 -6.98
CA PHE A 160 -12.91 -10.78 -7.03
C PHE A 160 -13.39 -9.56 -6.26
N ALA A 161 -14.70 -9.37 -6.11
CA ALA A 161 -15.23 -8.43 -5.13
C ALA A 161 -14.86 -8.82 -3.69
N LEU A 162 -14.93 -10.09 -3.30
CA LEU A 162 -14.45 -10.54 -1.99
C LEU A 162 -12.93 -10.35 -1.83
N VAL A 163 -12.13 -10.71 -2.86
CA VAL A 163 -10.68 -10.47 -2.85
C VAL A 163 -10.39 -8.98 -2.64
N GLY A 164 -11.12 -8.11 -3.35
CA GLY A 164 -10.98 -6.67 -3.22
C GLY A 164 -11.42 -6.13 -1.86
N ALA A 165 -12.50 -6.66 -1.29
CA ALA A 165 -12.94 -6.30 0.05
C ALA A 165 -11.92 -6.71 1.12
N LEU A 166 -11.42 -7.95 1.06
CA LEU A 166 -10.37 -8.43 1.97
C LEU A 166 -9.09 -7.63 1.83
N ASP A 167 -8.69 -7.33 0.59
CA ASP A 167 -7.51 -6.53 0.33
C ASP A 167 -7.65 -5.11 0.86
N GLY A 168 -8.76 -4.42 0.55
CA GLY A 168 -9.05 -3.09 1.08
C GLY A 168 -9.12 -3.05 2.61
N LEU A 169 -9.66 -4.10 3.24
CA LEU A 169 -9.77 -4.17 4.70
C LEU A 169 -8.40 -4.35 5.38
N LEU A 170 -7.57 -5.23 4.83
CA LEU A 170 -6.29 -5.62 5.43
C LEU A 170 -5.15 -4.67 5.07
N GLN A 171 -5.20 -4.04 3.90
CA GLN A 171 -4.12 -3.23 3.35
C GLN A 171 -3.73 -2.03 4.24
N PRO A 172 -4.65 -1.28 4.89
CA PRO A 172 -4.29 -0.20 5.81
C PRO A 172 -3.55 -0.67 7.07
N ALA A 173 -3.95 -1.83 7.63
CA ALA A 173 -3.34 -2.35 8.85
C ALA A 173 -2.00 -3.06 8.59
N ILE A 174 -1.86 -3.71 7.43
CA ILE A 174 -0.71 -4.59 7.13
C ILE A 174 0.29 -3.94 6.19
N GLY A 175 -0.15 -3.09 5.26
CA GLY A 175 0.71 -2.40 4.31
C GLY A 175 1.24 -3.23 3.14
N ALA A 176 1.23 -4.56 3.22
CA ALA A 176 1.79 -5.42 2.18
C ALA A 176 1.02 -6.73 1.95
N THR A 177 -0.27 -6.64 1.62
CA THR A 177 -1.14 -7.82 1.41
C THR A 177 -0.86 -8.60 0.12
N GLY A 178 -0.03 -8.04 -0.76
CA GLY A 178 0.17 -8.49 -2.13
C GLY A 178 0.51 -9.99 -2.28
N PRO A 179 1.48 -10.56 -1.54
CA PRO A 179 1.78 -11.98 -1.61
C PRO A 179 0.61 -12.89 -1.31
N LEU A 180 -0.26 -12.52 -0.37
CA LEU A 180 -1.44 -13.31 -0.03
C LEU A 180 -2.49 -13.25 -1.14
N MET A 181 -2.65 -12.12 -1.84
CA MET A 181 -3.63 -11.96 -2.92
C MET A 181 -3.11 -12.46 -4.28
N SER A 182 -1.80 -12.51 -4.47
CA SER A 182 -1.15 -12.93 -5.71
C SER A 182 -1.63 -14.28 -6.30
N PRO A 183 -1.91 -15.34 -5.51
CA PRO A 183 -2.33 -16.64 -6.02
C PRO A 183 -3.72 -16.59 -6.64
N ALA A 184 -4.63 -15.77 -6.11
CA ALA A 184 -5.96 -15.56 -6.68
C ALA A 184 -5.88 -14.90 -8.06
N PHE A 185 -5.03 -13.87 -8.20
CA PHE A 185 -4.80 -13.22 -9.49
C PHE A 185 -4.12 -14.15 -10.48
N LYS A 186 -3.06 -14.87 -10.06
CA LYS A 186 -2.31 -15.81 -10.90
C LYS A 186 -3.20 -16.93 -11.44
N ALA A 187 -4.15 -17.43 -10.64
CA ALA A 187 -5.11 -18.45 -11.05
C ALA A 187 -6.19 -17.93 -12.03
N ALA A 188 -6.42 -16.62 -12.11
CA ALA A 188 -7.44 -16.01 -12.97
C ALA A 188 -6.88 -15.45 -14.28
N THR A 189 -5.56 -15.37 -14.42
CA THR A 189 -4.86 -14.83 -15.60
C THR A 189 -4.24 -15.94 -16.45
N ARG A 190 -4.15 -15.70 -17.76
CA ARG A 190 -3.66 -16.67 -18.76
C ARG A 190 -2.17 -16.99 -18.60
N ASP A 191 -1.35 -15.95 -18.46
CA ASP A 191 0.11 -16.03 -18.47
C ASP A 191 0.72 -15.00 -17.51
N HIS A 192 2.04 -15.05 -17.38
CA HIS A 192 2.78 -14.18 -16.45
C HIS A 192 2.64 -12.68 -16.78
N PRO A 193 2.69 -12.23 -18.04
CA PRO A 193 2.43 -10.83 -18.39
C PRO A 193 1.02 -10.37 -17.98
N ALA A 194 -0.01 -11.16 -18.26
CA ALA A 194 -1.38 -10.84 -17.85
C ALA A 194 -1.53 -10.78 -16.32
N PHE A 195 -0.85 -11.68 -15.59
CA PHE A 195 -0.77 -11.64 -14.13
C PHE A 195 -0.16 -10.34 -13.63
N VAL A 196 1.06 -10.01 -14.07
CA VAL A 196 1.79 -8.80 -13.65
C VAL A 196 0.99 -7.53 -14.00
N ALA A 197 0.40 -7.48 -15.20
CA ALA A 197 -0.43 -6.37 -15.65
C ALA A 197 -1.66 -6.18 -14.75
N THR A 198 -2.42 -7.25 -14.54
CA THR A 198 -3.68 -7.23 -13.77
C THR A 198 -3.41 -6.93 -12.30
N PHE A 199 -2.30 -7.41 -11.73
CA PHE A 199 -1.93 -7.20 -10.34
C PHE A 199 -1.32 -5.82 -10.06
N ALA A 200 -0.70 -5.19 -11.06
CA ALA A 200 -0.19 -3.82 -10.96
C ALA A 200 -1.31 -2.77 -11.13
N SER A 201 -2.30 -3.05 -11.97
CA SER A 201 -3.32 -2.11 -12.43
C SER A 201 -4.20 -1.44 -11.36
N PRO A 202 -4.61 -2.10 -10.26
CA PRO A 202 -5.51 -1.46 -9.31
C PRO A 202 -5.00 -0.15 -8.72
N ARG A 203 -3.68 -0.05 -8.57
CA ARG A 203 -2.96 1.10 -8.02
C ARG A 203 -3.02 2.36 -8.91
N CYS A 204 -3.52 2.25 -10.14
CA CYS A 204 -3.54 3.36 -11.13
C CYS A 204 -4.90 3.57 -11.81
N SER A 205 -5.93 2.84 -11.38
CA SER A 205 -7.16 2.64 -12.16
C SER A 205 -8.02 3.89 -12.39
N THR A 206 -7.93 4.91 -11.54
CA THR A 206 -8.74 6.14 -11.61
C THR A 206 -8.40 7.02 -12.83
N ILE A 207 -7.19 6.90 -13.38
CA ILE A 207 -6.73 7.71 -14.54
C ILE A 207 -7.02 7.03 -15.89
N TRP A 208 -7.25 5.72 -15.90
CA TRP A 208 -7.01 4.92 -17.10
C TRP A 208 -8.28 4.59 -17.94
N ARG A 209 -9.48 4.61 -17.32
CA ARG A 209 -10.75 4.31 -18.02
C ARG A 209 -11.05 5.25 -19.20
N ARG A 210 -10.47 6.45 -19.22
CA ARG A 210 -10.68 7.47 -20.26
C ARG A 210 -9.75 7.32 -21.47
N SER A 211 -8.62 6.61 -21.34
CA SER A 211 -7.62 6.45 -22.40
C SER A 211 -7.97 5.37 -23.43
N SER A 212 -8.66 4.30 -23.02
CA SER A 212 -9.08 3.22 -23.93
C SER A 212 -10.24 3.61 -24.87
N SER A 213 -10.96 4.69 -24.56
CA SER A 213 -11.97 5.28 -25.47
C SER A 213 -11.36 6.22 -26.53
N LEU A 214 -10.05 6.50 -26.47
CA LEU A 214 -9.31 7.34 -27.42
C LEU A 214 -8.46 6.51 -28.40
N ALA A 215 -8.65 5.20 -28.45
CA ALA A 215 -8.15 4.39 -29.56
C ALA A 215 -8.96 4.77 -30.81
N LEU A 216 -8.39 5.68 -31.62
CA LEU A 216 -8.93 6.09 -32.91
C LEU A 216 -9.19 4.84 -33.77
N PRO A 217 -10.28 4.81 -34.56
CA PRO A 217 -10.51 3.72 -35.50
C PRO A 217 -9.33 3.68 -36.49
N VAL A 218 -8.62 2.55 -36.52
CA VAL A 218 -7.68 2.25 -37.59
C VAL A 218 -8.48 2.19 -38.88
N SER A 219 -8.25 3.13 -39.79
CA SER A 219 -8.94 3.18 -41.07
C SER A 219 -8.56 1.96 -41.91
N PRO A 220 -9.52 1.14 -42.38
CA PRO A 220 -9.20 0.04 -43.27
C PRO A 220 -8.98 0.60 -44.68
N GLY A 221 -7.76 0.51 -45.18
CA GLY A 221 -7.49 0.77 -46.59
C GLY A 221 -6.02 1.03 -46.88
N GLN A 222 -5.33 0.04 -47.45
CA GLN A 222 -5.01 0.10 -48.87
C GLN A 222 -4.52 -1.26 -49.40
N SER A 223 -5.23 -1.67 -50.45
CA SER A 223 -4.98 -2.67 -51.50
C SER A 223 -3.57 -3.25 -51.68
N THR A 224 -3.55 -4.56 -51.87
CA THR A 224 -2.55 -5.31 -52.66
C THR A 224 -2.38 -4.75 -54.06
N PRO A 225 -1.16 -4.72 -54.61
CA PRO A 225 -0.93 -4.95 -56.02
C PRO A 225 -0.37 -6.36 -56.26
N GLU A 226 -0.74 -6.88 -57.42
CA GLU A 226 -0.57 -8.23 -57.99
C GLU A 226 0.86 -8.77 -58.03
#